data_AF-A0A7V4UE62-F1
#
_entry.id   AF-A0A7V4UE62-F1
#
_cell.length_a   1.000
_cell.length_b   1.000
_cell.length_c   1.000
_cell.angle_alpha   90.00
_cell.angle_beta   90.00
_cell.angle_gamma   90.00
#
_symmetry.space_group_name_H-M   'P 1'
#
loop_
_entity.id
_entity.type
_entity.pdbx_description
1 polymer ?
#
loop_
_entity_poly.entity_id
_entity_poly.type
_entity_poly.pdbx_seq_one_letter_code
_entity_poly.pdbx_strand_id
1 'polypeptide(L)'
;MYFNAHLILLYSHTMAILYGKRSLIMAKTTTVRAMMEVKKKDNVSRILKKLGMNHSEAINIFYSLIEEYEGLPFDLRIPNPRSEVMKHLNNSIKKNRRLGELLAK
;
A
#
# COMPACT_ATOMS: atom_id res chain seq x y z
N MET A 1 -36.65 -10.55 41.65
CA MET A 1 -35.93 -9.60 40.77
C MET A 1 -34.40 -9.57 40.94
N TYR A 2 -33.79 -10.19 41.96
CA TYR A 2 -32.33 -10.12 42.19
C TYR A 2 -31.47 -11.16 41.45
N PHE A 3 -32.07 -12.20 40.87
CA PHE A 3 -31.33 -13.32 40.25
C PHE A 3 -30.56 -12.91 38.98
N ASN A 4 -31.08 -11.97 38.20
CA ASN A 4 -30.42 -11.49 36.97
C ASN A 4 -29.20 -10.61 37.25
N ALA A 5 -29.20 -9.84 38.34
CA ALA A 5 -28.07 -8.96 38.68
C ALA A 5 -26.82 -9.76 39.05
N HIS A 6 -26.99 -10.88 39.76
CA HIS A 6 -25.89 -11.75 40.15
C HIS A 6 -25.27 -12.48 38.95
N LEU A 7 -26.08 -12.83 37.95
CA LEU A 7 -25.64 -13.46 36.71
C LEU A 7 -24.83 -12.47 35.84
N ILE A 8 -25.24 -11.20 35.79
CA ILE A 8 -24.52 -10.13 35.07
C ILE A 8 -23.16 -9.85 35.73
N LEU A 9 -23.11 -9.76 37.06
CA LEU A 9 -21.87 -9.56 37.80
C LEU A 9 -20.90 -10.74 37.63
N LEU A 10 -21.41 -11.97 37.66
CA LEU A 10 -20.60 -13.16 37.43
C LEU A 10 -20.07 -13.21 35.99
N TYR A 11 -20.87 -12.81 35.00
CA TYR A 11 -20.44 -12.72 33.61
C TYR A 11 -19.38 -11.63 33.40
N SER A 12 -19.55 -10.44 33.99
CA SER A 12 -18.56 -9.37 33.94
C SER A 12 -17.24 -9.79 34.61
N HIS A 13 -17.32 -10.47 35.75
CA HIS A 13 -16.13 -10.93 36.46
C HIS A 13 -15.41 -12.05 35.73
N THR A 14 -16.14 -13.03 35.20
CA THR A 14 -15.57 -14.12 34.39
C THR A 14 -15.00 -13.61 33.07
N MET A 15 -15.63 -12.64 32.40
CA MET A 15 -15.07 -11.97 31.22
C MET A 15 -13.83 -11.16 31.56
N ALA A 16 -13.79 -10.45 32.68
CA ALA A 16 -12.59 -9.72 33.11
C ALA A 16 -11.41 -10.67 33.47
N ILE A 17 -11.70 -11.87 33.96
CA ILE A 17 -10.71 -12.91 34.25
C ILE A 17 -10.25 -13.62 32.97
N LEU A 18 -11.17 -14.00 32.08
CA LEU A 18 -10.84 -14.60 30.76
C LEU A 18 -10.10 -13.63 29.84
N TYR A 19 -10.45 -12.34 29.88
CA TYR A 19 -9.75 -11.25 29.19
C TYR A 19 -8.73 -10.57 30.12
N GLY A 20 -8.20 -11.33 31.09
CA GLY A 20 -7.26 -10.86 32.09
C GLY A 20 -6.14 -10.03 31.48
N LYS A 21 -6.07 -8.76 31.87
CA LYS A 21 -4.92 -7.83 31.73
C LYS A 21 -4.13 -7.89 30.42
N ARG A 22 -4.73 -8.32 29.32
CA ARG A 22 -4.39 -7.80 28.00
C ARG A 22 -5.01 -6.41 27.93
N SER A 23 -4.43 -5.48 28.71
CA SER A 23 -4.29 -4.13 28.22
C SER A 23 -3.76 -4.28 26.82
N LEU A 24 -4.64 -3.98 25.87
CA LEU A 24 -4.37 -3.96 24.46
C LEU A 24 -3.13 -3.09 24.30
N ILE A 25 -1.96 -3.72 24.20
CA ILE A 25 -0.78 -3.07 23.63
C ILE A 25 -1.09 -2.86 22.16
N MET A 26 -1.99 -1.92 21.88
CA MET A 26 -2.09 -1.31 20.57
C MET A 26 -0.71 -0.75 20.31
N ALA A 27 -0.09 -1.22 19.23
CA ALA A 27 1.09 -0.55 18.70
C ALA A 27 0.77 0.94 18.62
N LYS A 28 1.68 1.79 19.09
CA LYS A 28 1.47 3.24 19.08
C LYS A 28 1.22 3.66 17.63
N THR A 29 0.02 4.13 17.33
CA THR A 29 -0.33 4.62 16.01
C THR A 29 -0.11 6.12 15.93
N THR A 30 0.26 6.59 14.75
CA THR A 30 0.34 8.02 14.43
C THR A 30 -0.26 8.26 13.05
N THR A 31 -0.67 9.49 12.78
CA THR A 31 -1.35 9.87 11.54
C THR A 31 -0.36 10.50 10.56
N VAL A 32 -0.29 9.96 9.35
CA VAL A 32 0.42 10.59 8.22
C VAL A 32 -0.54 11.50 7.46
N ARG A 33 -0.23 12.80 7.35
CA ARG A 33 -1.02 13.78 6.60
C ARG A 33 -0.22 14.32 5.42
N ALA A 34 -0.77 14.22 4.21
CA ALA A 34 -0.18 14.75 3.00
C ALA A 34 -1.22 15.53 2.18
N MET A 35 -0.83 16.72 1.70
CA MET A 35 -1.65 17.49 0.76
C MET A 35 -1.49 16.93 -0.66
N MET A 36 -2.60 16.79 -1.38
CA MET A 36 -2.61 16.27 -2.75
C MET A 36 -3.81 16.80 -3.53
N GLU A 37 -3.69 16.81 -4.84
CA GLU A 37 -4.80 17.11 -5.74
C GLU A 37 -5.92 16.06 -5.63
N VAL A 38 -7.17 16.51 -5.59
CA VAL A 38 -8.36 15.65 -5.48
C VAL A 38 -8.40 14.64 -6.63
N LYS A 39 -8.20 15.10 -7.86
CA LYS A 39 -8.18 14.24 -9.06
C LYS A 39 -7.13 13.12 -8.98
N LYS A 40 -5.96 13.43 -8.42
CA LYS A 40 -4.87 12.46 -8.22
C LYS A 40 -5.27 11.40 -7.19
N LYS A 41 -5.85 11.83 -6.06
CA LYS A 41 -6.38 10.92 -5.03
C LYS A 41 -7.43 9.96 -5.60
N ASP A 42 -8.39 10.48 -6.36
CA ASP A 42 -9.47 9.67 -6.94
C ASP A 42 -8.99 8.68 -8.00
N ASN A 43 -8.05 9.11 -8.85
CA ASN A 43 -7.40 8.24 -9.82
C ASN A 43 -6.71 7.05 -9.13
N VAL A 44 -5.90 7.33 -8.10
CA VAL A 44 -5.19 6.30 -7.35
C VAL A 44 -6.18 5.40 -6.60
N SER A 45 -7.26 5.94 -6.01
CA SER A 45 -8.29 5.14 -5.34
C SER A 45 -8.88 4.06 -6.24
N ARG A 46 -9.15 4.38 -7.50
CA ARG A 46 -9.64 3.41 -8.49
C ARG A 46 -8.63 2.30 -8.79
N ILE A 47 -7.34 2.62 -8.79
CA ILE A 47 -6.26 1.63 -9.01
C ILE A 47 -6.15 0.72 -7.78
N LEU A 48 -6.05 1.30 -6.58
CA LEU A 48 -5.91 0.55 -5.33
C LEU A 48 -7.12 -0.37 -5.07
N LYS A 49 -8.34 0.07 -5.39
CA LYS A 49 -9.54 -0.78 -5.32
C LYS A 49 -9.43 -2.04 -6.19
N LYS A 50 -8.84 -1.94 -7.38
CA LYS A 50 -8.61 -3.12 -8.24
C LYS A 50 -7.57 -4.07 -7.65
N LEU A 51 -6.65 -3.55 -6.85
CA LEU A 51 -5.65 -4.32 -6.10
C LEU A 51 -6.16 -4.83 -4.75
N GLY A 52 -7.42 -4.54 -4.38
CA GLY A 52 -8.02 -4.99 -3.12
C GLY A 52 -7.53 -4.22 -1.90
N MET A 53 -7.06 -2.99 -2.06
CA MET A 53 -6.46 -2.20 -0.97
C MET A 53 -6.93 -0.74 -0.95
N ASN A 54 -6.74 -0.08 0.20
CA ASN A 54 -7.03 1.33 0.41
C ASN A 54 -5.75 2.19 0.45
N HIS A 55 -5.90 3.51 0.58
CA HIS A 55 -4.77 4.43 0.60
C HIS A 55 -3.84 4.21 1.80
N SER A 56 -4.38 3.96 2.99
CA SER A 56 -3.60 3.76 4.21
C SER A 56 -2.76 2.50 4.14
N GLU A 57 -3.31 1.40 3.61
CA GLU A 57 -2.58 0.15 3.39
C GLU A 57 -1.42 0.35 2.41
N ALA A 58 -1.68 1.05 1.29
CA ALA A 58 -0.64 1.34 0.30
C ALA A 58 0.47 2.23 0.87
N ILE A 59 0.12 3.23 1.68
CA ILE A 59 1.09 4.10 2.37
C ILE A 59 1.91 3.29 3.37
N ASN A 60 1.28 2.42 4.17
CA ASN A 60 2.00 1.58 5.12
C ASN A 60 2.99 0.64 4.42
N ILE A 61 2.57 -0.03 3.33
CA ILE A 61 3.48 -0.87 2.54
C ILE A 61 4.64 -0.03 2.00
N PHE A 62 4.38 1.15 1.47
CA PHE A 62 5.44 2.04 0.98
C PHE A 62 6.44 2.39 2.08
N TYR A 63 5.98 2.69 3.29
CA TYR A 63 6.85 2.97 4.43
C TYR A 63 7.64 1.73 4.88
N SER A 64 7.01 0.55 4.92
CA SER A 64 7.70 -0.70 5.24
C SER A 64 8.80 -1.02 4.23
N LEU A 65 8.58 -0.74 2.95
CA LEU A 65 9.62 -0.91 1.93
C LEU A 65 10.76 0.10 2.11
N ILE A 66 10.46 1.33 2.52
CA ILE A 66 11.52 2.31 2.83
C ILE A 66 12.38 1.85 4.00
N GLU A 67 11.73 1.34 5.04
CA GLU A 67 12.39 0.83 6.24
C GLU A 67 13.24 -0.41 5.91
N GLU A 68 12.69 -1.38 5.16
CA GLU A 68 13.39 -2.62 4.79
C GLU A 68 14.64 -2.37 3.93
N TYR A 69 14.56 -1.45 2.97
CA TYR A 69 15.63 -1.24 1.99
C TYR A 69 16.53 -0.03 2.31
N GLU A 70 16.33 0.62 3.46
CA GLU A 70 17.01 1.85 3.86
C GLU A 70 17.05 2.92 2.74
N GLY A 71 15.97 2.99 1.95
CA GLY A 71 15.96 3.76 0.71
C GLY A 71 14.60 3.75 0.03
N LEU A 72 14.44 4.51 -1.06
CA LEU A 72 13.17 4.49 -1.78
C LEU A 72 12.99 3.18 -2.55
N PRO A 73 11.78 2.61 -2.60
CA PRO A 73 11.49 1.36 -3.31
C PRO A 73 11.47 1.52 -4.83
N PHE A 74 12.09 2.56 -5.35
CA PHE A 74 12.29 2.84 -6.75
C PHE A 74 13.57 3.65 -6.94
N ASP A 75 14.20 3.45 -8.08
CA ASP A 75 15.44 4.13 -8.46
C ASP A 75 15.19 5.64 -8.72
N LEU A 76 15.84 6.50 -7.94
CA LEU A 76 15.78 7.95 -8.09
C LEU A 76 16.70 8.39 -9.23
N ARG A 77 16.12 8.57 -10.41
CA ARG A 77 16.82 9.15 -11.57
C ARG A 77 16.22 10.49 -11.93
N ILE A 78 17.07 11.50 -12.06
CA ILE A 78 16.70 12.73 -12.76
C ILE A 78 16.49 12.31 -14.23
N PRO A 79 15.32 12.60 -14.85
CA PRO A 79 15.08 12.26 -16.24
C PRO A 79 16.15 12.94 -17.11
N ASN A 80 17.07 12.14 -17.65
CA ASN A 80 18.06 12.64 -18.59
C ASN A 80 17.41 12.61 -19.99
N PRO A 81 17.38 13.73 -20.75
CA PRO A 81 16.85 13.77 -22.11
C PRO A 81 17.46 12.70 -23.03
N ARG A 82 18.73 12.33 -22.81
CA ARG A 82 19.38 11.24 -23.55
C ARG A 82 18.70 9.88 -23.34
N SER A 83 18.13 9.64 -22.16
CA SER A 83 17.44 8.38 -21.86
C SER A 83 16.12 8.24 -22.64
N GLU A 84 15.45 9.36 -22.93
CA GLU A 84 14.21 9.37 -23.70
C GLU A 84 14.48 9.14 -25.19
N VAL A 85 15.52 9.79 -25.72
CA VAL A 85 16.03 9.51 -27.07
C VAL A 85 16.43 8.04 -27.21
N MET A 86 17.16 7.48 -26.24
CA MET A 86 17.57 6.07 -26.26
C MET A 86 16.38 5.11 -26.11
N LYS A 87 15.35 5.45 -25.32
CA LYS A 87 14.09 4.68 -25.26
C LYS A 87 13.38 4.68 -26.61
N HIS A 88 13.27 5.83 -27.26
CA HIS A 88 12.66 5.93 -28.60
C HIS A 88 13.46 5.16 -29.65
N LEU A 89 14.79 5.23 -29.60
CA LEU A 89 15.66 4.49 -30.50
C LEU A 89 15.50 2.97 -30.32
N ASN A 90 15.51 2.49 -29.08
CA ASN A 90 15.30 1.06 -28.77
C ASN A 90 13.92 0.56 -29.22
N ASN A 91 12.87 1.37 -29.04
CA ASN A 91 11.53 1.03 -29.51
C ASN A 91 11.46 0.95 -31.04
N SER A 92 12.12 1.88 -31.74
CA SER A 92 12.21 1.86 -33.21
C SER A 92 13.00 0.65 -33.73
N ILE A 93 14.14 0.32 -33.11
CA ILE A 93 14.94 -0.86 -33.47
C ILE A 93 14.13 -2.15 -33.28
N LYS A 94 13.43 -2.29 -32.15
CA LYS A 94 12.59 -3.46 -31.86
C LYS A 94 11.44 -3.62 -32.86
N LYS A 95 10.83 -2.51 -33.29
CA LYS A 95 9.77 -2.52 -34.31
C LYS A 95 10.30 -2.97 -35.67
N ASN A 96 11.47 -2.45 -36.06
CA ASN A 96 12.09 -2.80 -37.34
C ASN A 96 12.56 -4.26 -37.39
N ARG A 97 13.07 -4.80 -36.28
CA ARG A 97 13.40 -6.23 -36.18
C ARG A 97 12.18 -7.12 -36.41
N ARG A 98 11.05 -6.81 -35.77
CA ARG A 98 9.79 -7.54 -35.96
C ARG A 98 9.29 -7.46 -37.40
N LEU A 99 9.46 -6.31 -38.05
CA LEU A 99 9.10 -6.17 -39.47
C LEU A 99 9.97 -7.07 -40.36
N GLY A 100 11.29 -7.14 -40.10
CA GLY A 100 12.17 -8.08 -40.82
C GLY A 100 11.79 -9.55 -40.62
N GLU A 101 11.38 -9.92 -39.40
CA GLU A 101 10.90 -11.27 -39.09
C GLU A 101 9.57 -11.61 -39.79
N LEU A 102 8.70 -10.62 -40.01
CA LEU A 102 7.41 -10.79 -40.71
C LEU A 102 7.58 -10.89 -42.23
N LEU A 103 8.58 -10.21 -42.80
CA LEU A 103 8.85 -10.19 -44.24
C LEU A 103 9.70 -11.39 -44.71
N ALA A 104 10.27 -12.16 -43.78
CA ALA A 104 11.06 -13.36 -44.05
C ALA A 104 10.22 -14.65 -44.11
N LYS A 105 8.89 -14.55 -44.05
CA LYS A 105 7.91 -15.64 -44.23
C LYS A 105 7.28 -15.57 -45.61
#